data_AF-A0A1B8EDW7-F1
#
_entry.id   AF-A0A1B8EDW7-F1
#
_cell.length_a   1.000
_cell.length_b   1.000
_cell.length_c   1.000
_cell.angle_alpha   90.00
_cell.angle_beta   90.00
_cell.angle_gamma   90.00
#
_symmetry.space_group_name_H-M   'P 1'
#
loop_
_entity.id
_entity.type
_entity.pdbx_description
1 polymer ?
#
loop_
_entity_poly.entity_id
_entity_poly.type
_entity_poly.pdbx_seq_one_letter_code
_entity_poly.pdbx_strand_id
1 'polypeptide(L)'
;MGSRQADSYWSMRMRRFSGPLLGGGHGNLQGFYGLISDNLISARVVLATGDVVSVSATQHSDLFWALQGAGHNFGIVTEITSHVYDVPSTNWSYAQYIFTHDKVEALFTLINTWTANGTRDMPVEFINKNVFARIPGIDANNAVIAFNIFYQGVDAVPSDYTVSLLAVGPAVATANVTDYPGLTLIGGTDISNAVCTQHDAVNMMFPISIKSYNVQAQRAAFDAFNAFTADARFLNSAVLMEGYSTQAVKAVPSDTTAFPHRADNFLITPVISYLVNSTLDSYAIAFGDNLREALHKADGSAEMHTYVNYAHGDENLQELYGYETWRVARLKTLKRKYDPEGNFNEFQDFLLKLFELIAISEIFANVTSLEYAYSKAPRNMRSLVQAIALFTNAISSAIGEALIPLADDPLLIWNYAVPAILAVIGGTIFWIQFRDLDAQEDRLDNLPYGVTVLEGKERELDAGCWL
;
A
#
# COMPACT_ATOMS: atom_id res chain seq x y z
N MET A 1 34.58 -26.10 -16.30
CA MET A 1 34.36 -24.94 -15.40
C MET A 1 33.33 -23.93 -15.93
N GLY A 2 32.57 -24.21 -17.01
CA GLY A 2 31.64 -23.25 -17.62
C GLY A 2 30.15 -23.38 -17.26
N SER A 3 29.72 -24.38 -16.48
CA SER A 3 28.29 -24.61 -16.19
C SER A 3 27.79 -23.95 -14.90
N ARG A 4 28.62 -23.85 -13.85
CA ARG A 4 28.17 -23.34 -12.54
C ARG A 4 27.91 -21.84 -12.47
N GLN A 5 28.47 -21.05 -13.38
CA GLN A 5 28.30 -19.59 -13.41
C GLN A 5 27.01 -19.17 -14.12
N ALA A 6 26.54 -19.97 -15.09
CA ALA A 6 25.22 -19.81 -15.70
C ALA A 6 24.11 -20.14 -14.68
N ASP A 7 24.25 -21.25 -13.95
CA ASP A 7 23.27 -21.68 -12.94
C ASP A 7 23.09 -20.66 -11.80
N SER A 8 24.18 -20.00 -11.37
CA SER A 8 24.10 -18.93 -10.36
C SER A 8 23.46 -17.64 -10.88
N TYR A 9 23.62 -17.34 -12.17
CA TYR A 9 22.97 -16.19 -12.82
C TYR A 9 21.46 -16.40 -13.01
N TRP A 10 21.04 -17.62 -13.39
CA TRP A 10 19.63 -18.01 -13.48
C TRP A 10 18.95 -18.05 -12.10
N SER A 11 19.63 -18.60 -11.10
CA SER A 11 19.19 -18.70 -9.70
C SER A 11 18.89 -17.34 -9.05
N MET A 12 19.59 -16.27 -9.45
CA MET A 12 19.42 -14.94 -8.85
C MET A 12 18.35 -14.10 -9.59
N ARG A 13 18.14 -14.33 -10.90
CA ARG A 13 17.01 -13.74 -11.65
C ARG A 13 15.67 -14.40 -11.34
N MET A 14 15.61 -15.71 -11.08
CA MET A 14 14.38 -16.41 -10.70
C MET A 14 13.95 -16.14 -9.25
N ARG A 15 14.86 -15.66 -8.39
CA ARG A 15 14.59 -15.43 -6.96
C ARG A 15 13.50 -14.39 -6.66
N ARG A 16 13.02 -13.64 -7.66
CA ARG A 16 11.98 -12.60 -7.53
C ARG A 16 10.85 -12.73 -8.55
N PHE A 17 10.57 -13.93 -9.05
CA PHE A 17 9.47 -14.17 -9.99
C PHE A 17 8.11 -14.31 -9.29
N SER A 18 8.06 -15.03 -8.16
CA SER A 18 6.82 -15.40 -7.48
C SER A 18 6.08 -14.21 -6.85
N GLY A 19 6.80 -13.29 -6.19
CA GLY A 19 6.19 -12.10 -5.57
C GLY A 19 5.39 -11.27 -6.58
N PRO A 20 6.03 -10.76 -7.66
CA PRO A 20 5.34 -10.03 -8.70
C PRO A 20 4.19 -10.81 -9.36
N LEU A 21 4.36 -12.11 -9.60
CA LEU A 21 3.30 -12.96 -10.14
C LEU A 21 2.05 -12.93 -9.26
N LEU A 22 2.21 -13.08 -7.94
CA LEU A 22 1.07 -13.17 -7.02
C LEU A 22 0.25 -11.88 -6.94
N GLY A 23 0.87 -10.72 -7.18
CA GLY A 23 0.18 -9.43 -7.27
C GLY A 23 -0.28 -9.06 -8.69
N GLY A 24 -0.05 -9.91 -9.69
CA GLY A 24 -0.34 -9.62 -11.11
C GLY A 24 0.92 -9.76 -11.96
N GLY A 25 1.81 -8.78 -11.91
CA GLY A 25 3.09 -8.80 -12.59
C GLY A 25 3.03 -8.15 -13.96
N HIS A 26 3.17 -6.82 -13.99
CA HIS A 26 3.38 -6.08 -15.23
C HIS A 26 4.73 -6.41 -15.87
N GLY A 27 4.78 -6.38 -17.21
CA GLY A 27 5.98 -6.72 -17.95
C GLY A 27 5.94 -6.32 -19.41
N ASN A 28 7.11 -6.34 -20.05
CA ASN A 28 7.29 -5.85 -21.41
C ASN A 28 6.46 -6.62 -22.46
N LEU A 29 6.18 -7.91 -22.24
CA LEU A 29 5.42 -8.75 -23.16
C LEU A 29 3.93 -8.87 -22.81
N GLN A 30 3.44 -8.10 -21.82
CA GLN A 30 2.06 -8.27 -21.34
C GLN A 30 1.01 -7.93 -22.41
N GLY A 31 1.38 -7.16 -23.44
CA GLY A 31 0.55 -6.89 -24.59
C GLY A 31 0.14 -8.13 -25.37
N PHE A 32 1.06 -9.08 -25.48
CA PHE A 32 0.87 -10.35 -26.17
C PHE A 32 0.23 -11.41 -25.28
N TYR A 33 0.65 -11.47 -24.01
CA TYR A 33 0.39 -12.64 -23.15
C TYR A 33 -0.31 -12.33 -21.82
N GLY A 34 -0.70 -11.09 -21.57
CA GLY A 34 -1.31 -10.67 -20.31
C GLY A 34 -0.28 -10.56 -19.18
N LEU A 35 -0.76 -10.44 -17.94
CA LEU A 35 0.09 -10.34 -16.76
C LEU A 35 0.83 -11.65 -16.50
N ILE A 36 1.88 -11.62 -15.67
CA ILE A 36 2.56 -12.85 -15.24
C ILE A 36 1.56 -13.81 -14.56
N SER A 37 0.62 -13.29 -13.78
CA SER A 37 -0.46 -14.05 -13.12
C SER A 37 -1.44 -14.73 -14.08
N ASP A 38 -1.67 -14.13 -15.26
CA ASP A 38 -2.60 -14.66 -16.26
C ASP A 38 -2.04 -15.95 -16.91
N ASN A 39 -0.74 -16.18 -16.74
CA ASN A 39 -0.03 -17.34 -17.28
C ASN A 39 0.19 -18.46 -16.25
N LEU A 40 -0.27 -18.27 -15.01
CA LEU A 40 -0.21 -19.31 -13.97
C LEU A 40 -1.07 -20.52 -14.38
N ILE A 41 -0.49 -21.72 -14.32
CA ILE A 41 -1.19 -22.99 -14.59
C ILE A 41 -1.53 -23.71 -13.28
N SER A 42 -0.55 -23.79 -12.37
CA SER A 42 -0.72 -24.36 -11.05
C SER A 42 0.36 -23.88 -10.08
N ALA A 43 0.11 -24.07 -8.78
CA ALA A 43 1.07 -23.79 -7.72
C ALA A 43 1.00 -24.84 -6.61
N ARG A 44 2.11 -25.03 -5.89
CA ARG A 44 2.10 -25.71 -4.59
C ARG A 44 2.18 -24.69 -3.48
N VAL A 45 1.26 -24.76 -2.54
CA VAL A 45 1.09 -23.78 -1.47
C VAL A 45 1.13 -24.47 -0.12
N VAL A 46 1.94 -23.94 0.79
CA VAL A 46 1.87 -24.26 2.22
C VAL A 46 0.86 -23.32 2.87
N LEU A 47 -0.22 -23.88 3.42
CA LEU A 47 -1.27 -23.12 4.09
C LEU A 47 -0.87 -22.74 5.52
N ALA A 48 -1.70 -21.93 6.17
CA ALA A 48 -1.48 -21.50 7.55
C ALA A 48 -1.49 -22.66 8.54
N THR A 49 -2.16 -23.76 8.20
CA THR A 49 -2.20 -25.02 8.96
C THR A 49 -0.90 -25.83 8.86
N GLY A 50 0.00 -25.48 7.92
CA GLY A 50 1.17 -26.27 7.56
C GLY A 50 0.92 -27.32 6.46
N ASP A 51 -0.33 -27.51 6.03
CA ASP A 51 -0.67 -28.43 4.95
C ASP A 51 -0.13 -27.94 3.60
N VAL A 52 0.32 -28.88 2.76
CA VAL A 52 0.78 -28.59 1.40
C VAL A 52 -0.28 -29.01 0.38
N VAL A 53 -0.83 -28.04 -0.32
CA VAL A 53 -1.89 -28.26 -1.32
C VAL A 53 -1.40 -27.94 -2.74
N SER A 54 -1.97 -28.65 -3.71
CA SER A 54 -1.81 -28.33 -5.14
C SER A 54 -3.00 -27.49 -5.60
N VAL A 55 -2.72 -26.36 -6.23
CA VAL A 55 -3.71 -25.34 -6.58
C VAL A 55 -3.69 -25.14 -8.09
N SER A 56 -4.87 -25.20 -8.74
CA SER A 56 -5.06 -25.03 -10.18
C SER A 56 -6.51 -24.61 -10.49
N ALA A 57 -6.82 -24.37 -11.76
CA ALA A 57 -8.20 -24.11 -12.19
C ALA A 57 -9.20 -25.23 -11.85
N THR A 58 -8.73 -26.46 -11.60
CA THR A 58 -9.58 -27.63 -11.28
C THR A 58 -9.40 -28.15 -9.85
N GLN A 59 -8.43 -27.64 -9.08
CA GLN A 59 -8.13 -28.09 -7.72
C GLN A 59 -7.87 -26.88 -6.83
N HIS A 60 -8.65 -26.68 -5.76
CA HIS A 60 -8.62 -25.44 -4.97
C HIS A 60 -8.74 -24.18 -5.85
N SER A 61 -9.66 -24.21 -6.81
CA SER A 61 -9.80 -23.16 -7.84
C SER A 61 -10.14 -21.78 -7.27
N ASP A 62 -10.70 -21.73 -6.07
CA ASP A 62 -10.95 -20.50 -5.32
C ASP A 62 -9.66 -19.88 -4.77
N LEU A 63 -8.73 -20.70 -4.27
CA LEU A 63 -7.39 -20.27 -3.90
C LEU A 63 -6.55 -19.93 -5.14
N PHE A 64 -6.68 -20.69 -6.23
CA PHE A 64 -6.03 -20.40 -7.51
C PHE A 64 -6.37 -19.00 -8.00
N TRP A 65 -7.67 -18.66 -8.00
CA TRP A 65 -8.17 -17.33 -8.33
C TRP A 65 -7.53 -16.24 -7.46
N ALA A 66 -7.35 -16.49 -6.15
CA ALA A 66 -6.72 -15.53 -5.24
C ALA A 66 -5.23 -15.33 -5.54
N LEU A 67 -4.49 -16.39 -5.87
CA LEU A 67 -3.07 -16.30 -6.23
C LEU A 67 -2.84 -15.48 -7.50
N GLN A 68 -3.86 -15.27 -8.33
CA GLN A 68 -3.77 -14.46 -9.54
C GLN A 68 -4.12 -12.99 -9.27
N GLY A 69 -3.43 -12.35 -8.32
CA GLY A 69 -3.50 -10.90 -8.10
C GLY A 69 -3.69 -10.45 -6.64
N ALA A 70 -3.95 -11.36 -5.70
CA ALA A 70 -4.15 -10.98 -4.29
C ALA A 70 -2.86 -10.90 -3.47
N GLY A 71 -1.68 -10.99 -4.09
CA GLY A 71 -0.39 -11.02 -3.40
C GLY A 71 -0.17 -12.29 -2.58
N HIS A 72 0.75 -12.23 -1.63
CA HIS A 72 1.20 -13.39 -0.83
C HIS A 72 0.38 -13.59 0.46
N ASN A 73 -0.93 -13.30 0.41
CA ASN A 73 -1.83 -13.27 1.56
C ASN A 73 -2.41 -14.64 1.99
N PHE A 74 -2.23 -15.70 1.20
CA PHE A 74 -2.96 -16.96 1.37
C PHE A 74 -2.09 -18.19 1.64
N GLY A 75 -0.77 -18.02 1.72
CA GLY A 75 0.16 -19.11 1.95
C GLY A 75 1.51 -18.90 1.30
N ILE A 76 2.43 -19.83 1.59
CA ILE A 76 3.79 -19.83 1.05
C ILE A 76 3.79 -20.66 -0.24
N VAL A 77 4.00 -20.00 -1.38
CA VAL A 77 4.14 -20.68 -2.67
C VAL A 77 5.53 -21.29 -2.79
N THR A 78 5.60 -22.61 -2.96
CA THR A 78 6.86 -23.37 -3.02
C THR A 78 7.21 -23.87 -4.42
N GLU A 79 6.21 -24.09 -5.27
CA GLU A 79 6.40 -24.45 -6.68
C GLU A 79 5.35 -23.73 -7.55
N ILE A 80 5.73 -23.36 -8.76
CA ILE A 80 4.87 -22.70 -9.75
C ILE A 80 5.04 -23.41 -11.09
N THR A 81 3.91 -23.71 -11.75
CA THR A 81 3.87 -24.07 -13.17
C THR A 81 3.22 -22.91 -13.91
N SER A 82 3.90 -22.38 -14.94
CA SER A 82 3.44 -21.23 -15.71
C SER A 82 3.65 -21.48 -17.21
N HIS A 83 2.86 -20.83 -18.06
CA HIS A 83 3.13 -20.79 -19.48
C HIS A 83 4.45 -20.04 -19.76
N VAL A 84 5.21 -20.57 -20.72
CA VAL A 84 6.42 -19.94 -21.24
C VAL A 84 6.26 -19.83 -22.74
N TYR A 85 6.64 -18.68 -23.29
CA TYR A 85 6.51 -18.39 -24.71
C TYR A 85 7.88 -18.10 -25.32
N ASP A 86 8.02 -18.46 -26.59
CA ASP A 86 9.11 -17.94 -27.39
C ASP A 86 8.95 -16.43 -27.54
N VAL A 87 10.07 -15.70 -27.48
CA VAL A 87 10.04 -14.25 -27.68
C VAL A 87 9.70 -13.99 -29.15
N PRO A 88 8.62 -13.23 -29.47
CA PRO A 88 8.16 -13.03 -30.85
C PRO A 88 9.24 -12.51 -31.80
N SER A 89 10.10 -11.64 -31.28
CA SER A 89 11.33 -11.18 -31.93
C SER A 89 12.44 -11.04 -30.90
N THR A 90 13.63 -11.51 -31.25
CA THR A 90 14.85 -11.29 -30.46
C THR A 90 15.32 -9.84 -30.53
N ASN A 91 14.93 -9.10 -31.56
CA ASN A 91 15.35 -7.73 -31.80
C ASN A 91 14.40 -6.70 -31.16
N TRP A 92 14.97 -5.71 -30.48
CA TRP A 92 14.27 -4.61 -29.84
C TRP A 92 14.99 -3.29 -30.09
N SER A 93 14.25 -2.30 -30.59
CA SER A 93 14.75 -0.93 -30.65
C SER A 93 14.43 -0.18 -29.36
N TYR A 94 15.33 0.73 -29.02
CA TYR A 94 15.24 1.63 -27.89
C TYR A 94 15.50 3.06 -28.34
N ALA A 95 14.72 4.01 -27.87
CA ALA A 95 15.00 5.42 -28.03
C ALA A 95 14.75 6.17 -26.73
N GLN A 96 15.69 7.02 -26.33
CA GLN A 96 15.56 7.91 -25.18
C GLN A 96 15.62 9.35 -25.62
N TYR A 97 14.73 10.15 -25.05
CA TYR A 97 14.65 11.58 -25.22
C TYR A 97 14.63 12.24 -23.84
N ILE A 98 15.63 13.06 -23.54
CA ILE A 98 15.67 13.83 -22.28
C ILE A 98 15.18 15.24 -22.58
N PHE A 99 14.11 15.65 -21.91
CA PHE A 99 13.49 16.96 -22.04
C PHE A 99 13.74 17.81 -20.78
N THR A 100 13.95 19.10 -20.98
CA THR A 100 14.05 20.10 -19.93
C THR A 100 12.68 20.47 -19.37
N HIS A 101 12.67 21.12 -18.20
CA HIS A 101 11.47 21.44 -17.44
C HIS A 101 10.41 22.23 -18.24
N ASP A 102 10.78 23.00 -19.26
CA ASP A 102 9.88 23.81 -20.09
C ASP A 102 9.05 22.97 -21.09
N LYS A 103 9.32 21.67 -21.20
CA LYS A 103 8.66 20.77 -22.17
C LYS A 103 7.58 19.87 -21.57
N VAL A 104 7.33 19.94 -20.26
CA VAL A 104 6.36 19.06 -19.57
C VAL A 104 5.01 19.05 -20.30
N GLU A 105 4.43 20.22 -20.55
CA GLU A 105 3.09 20.32 -21.14
C GLU A 105 3.05 19.79 -22.57
N ALA A 106 4.06 20.14 -23.38
CA ALA A 106 4.15 19.71 -24.76
C ALA A 106 4.29 18.18 -24.86
N LEU A 107 5.12 17.58 -24.00
CA LEU A 107 5.36 16.13 -23.97
C LEU A 107 4.10 15.36 -23.55
N PHE A 108 3.46 15.72 -22.43
CA PHE A 108 2.28 14.99 -21.95
C PHE A 108 1.05 15.22 -22.83
N THR A 109 0.93 16.38 -23.47
CA THR A 109 -0.08 16.60 -24.52
C THR A 109 0.15 15.67 -25.71
N LEU A 110 1.40 15.52 -26.17
CA LEU A 110 1.74 14.61 -27.25
C LEU A 110 1.41 13.14 -26.90
N ILE A 111 1.81 12.67 -25.72
CA ILE A 111 1.55 11.28 -25.28
C ILE A 111 0.04 10.99 -25.27
N ASN A 112 -0.77 11.92 -24.78
CA ASN A 112 -2.23 11.77 -24.78
C ASN A 112 -2.83 11.67 -26.19
N THR A 113 -2.18 12.24 -27.21
CA THR A 113 -2.66 12.11 -28.59
C THR A 113 -2.49 10.67 -29.11
N TRP A 114 -1.42 9.98 -28.72
CA TRP A 114 -1.15 8.60 -29.12
C TRP A 114 -2.19 7.63 -28.53
N THR A 115 -2.57 7.85 -27.28
CA THR A 115 -3.56 7.02 -26.58
C THR A 115 -5.01 7.51 -26.73
N ALA A 116 -5.25 8.54 -27.54
CA ALA A 116 -6.56 9.19 -27.67
C ALA A 116 -7.19 9.49 -26.29
N ASN A 117 -6.44 10.16 -25.42
CA ASN A 117 -6.78 10.41 -24.01
C ASN A 117 -7.17 9.12 -23.26
N GLY A 118 -6.37 8.07 -23.40
CA GLY A 118 -6.54 6.81 -22.70
C GLY A 118 -7.59 5.85 -23.27
N THR A 119 -8.25 6.20 -24.37
CA THR A 119 -9.27 5.34 -25.01
C THR A 119 -8.71 4.36 -26.02
N ARG A 120 -7.44 4.54 -26.44
CA ARG A 120 -6.74 3.70 -27.40
C ARG A 120 -5.52 3.05 -26.77
N ASP A 121 -5.40 1.74 -26.97
CA ASP A 121 -4.20 0.99 -26.61
C ASP A 121 -3.05 1.30 -27.59
N MET A 122 -1.85 1.43 -27.05
CA MET A 122 -0.63 1.46 -27.87
C MET A 122 -0.39 0.10 -28.54
N PRO A 123 0.30 0.02 -29.69
CA PRO A 123 0.61 -1.25 -30.35
C PRO A 123 1.22 -2.28 -29.39
N VAL A 124 1.01 -3.58 -29.65
CA VAL A 124 1.45 -4.65 -28.75
C VAL A 124 2.98 -4.73 -28.59
N GLU A 125 3.71 -4.19 -29.57
CA GLU A 125 5.16 -4.07 -29.61
C GLU A 125 5.69 -2.85 -28.83
N PHE A 126 4.82 -1.89 -28.49
CA PHE A 126 5.19 -0.58 -27.95
C PHE A 126 5.12 -0.57 -26.42
N ILE A 127 6.19 -0.06 -25.79
CA ILE A 127 6.24 0.23 -24.35
C ILE A 127 6.92 1.58 -24.18
N ASN A 128 6.45 2.39 -23.23
CA ASN A 128 7.18 3.55 -22.78
C ASN A 128 7.44 3.51 -21.27
N LYS A 129 8.63 3.90 -20.85
CA LYS A 129 8.98 4.06 -19.44
C LYS A 129 9.62 5.41 -19.27
N ASN A 130 9.00 6.27 -18.51
CA ASN A 130 9.44 7.65 -18.36
C ASN A 130 9.80 7.92 -16.92
N VAL A 131 10.69 8.88 -16.71
CA VAL A 131 11.13 9.24 -15.37
C VAL A 131 11.30 10.75 -15.23
N PHE A 132 10.77 11.32 -14.15
CA PHE A 132 11.29 12.57 -13.62
C PHE A 132 12.50 12.26 -12.77
N ALA A 133 13.64 12.84 -13.12
CA ALA A 133 14.90 12.64 -12.39
C ALA A 133 15.72 13.92 -12.43
N ARG A 134 16.56 14.13 -11.42
CA ARG A 134 17.53 15.22 -11.42
C ARG A 134 18.84 14.72 -12.03
N ILE A 135 19.20 15.25 -13.19
CA ILE A 135 20.43 14.88 -13.92
C ILE A 135 21.28 16.14 -14.09
N PRO A 136 22.15 16.47 -13.12
CA PRO A 136 22.94 17.71 -13.13
C PRO A 136 23.80 17.92 -14.39
N GLY A 137 24.18 16.83 -15.07
CA GLY A 137 24.93 16.89 -16.32
C GLY A 137 24.12 17.40 -17.53
N ILE A 138 22.79 17.44 -17.44
CA ILE A 138 21.89 17.95 -18.47
C ILE A 138 21.33 19.32 -18.08
N ASP A 139 20.77 19.42 -16.87
CA ASP A 139 20.34 20.68 -16.27
C ASP A 139 20.85 20.73 -14.82
N ALA A 140 21.71 21.70 -14.53
CA ALA A 140 22.35 21.83 -13.23
C ALA A 140 21.36 22.20 -12.11
N ASN A 141 20.27 22.88 -12.44
CA ASN A 141 19.36 23.50 -11.48
C ASN A 141 18.00 22.83 -11.41
N ASN A 142 17.57 22.15 -12.47
CA ASN A 142 16.26 21.53 -12.53
C ASN A 142 16.32 20.01 -12.75
N ALA A 143 15.25 19.35 -12.35
CA ALA A 143 14.90 18.02 -12.83
C ALA A 143 14.70 18.03 -14.36
N VAL A 144 14.72 16.85 -14.95
CA VAL A 144 14.47 16.60 -16.37
C VAL A 144 13.50 15.44 -16.51
N ILE A 145 12.94 15.29 -17.71
CA ILE A 145 12.07 14.17 -18.06
C ILE A 145 12.82 13.26 -19.02
N ALA A 146 13.18 12.05 -18.60
CA ALA A 146 13.70 11.04 -19.50
C ALA A 146 12.53 10.21 -20.03
N PHE A 147 12.21 10.35 -21.32
CA PHE A 147 11.18 9.60 -22.00
C PHE A 147 11.82 8.47 -22.79
N ASN A 148 11.49 7.22 -22.47
CA ASN A 148 12.08 6.05 -23.13
C ASN A 148 11.00 5.26 -23.87
N ILE A 149 11.25 4.92 -25.12
CA ILE A 149 10.45 4.00 -25.92
C ILE A 149 11.23 2.71 -26.14
N PHE A 150 10.55 1.59 -25.98
CA PHE A 150 10.99 0.27 -26.42
C PHE A 150 10.00 -0.24 -27.47
N TYR A 151 10.52 -0.76 -28.58
CA TYR A 151 9.69 -1.28 -29.66
C TYR A 151 10.23 -2.62 -30.15
N GLN A 152 9.41 -3.67 -30.07
CA GLN A 152 9.78 -5.01 -30.48
C GLN A 152 9.79 -5.18 -32.01
N GLY A 153 10.75 -5.95 -32.53
CA GLY A 153 10.70 -6.44 -33.91
C GLY A 153 11.26 -5.51 -34.97
N VAL A 154 11.83 -4.37 -34.58
CA VAL A 154 12.37 -3.36 -35.50
C VAL A 154 13.73 -2.87 -35.02
N ASP A 155 14.58 -2.45 -35.96
CA ASP A 155 15.90 -1.87 -35.68
C ASP A 155 15.85 -0.39 -35.30
N ALA A 156 14.69 0.26 -35.43
CA ALA A 156 14.50 1.65 -35.03
C ALA A 156 13.04 1.89 -34.64
N VAL A 157 12.83 2.70 -33.59
CA VAL A 157 11.49 3.10 -33.17
C VAL A 157 10.78 3.81 -34.33
N PRO A 158 9.51 3.45 -34.65
CA PRO A 158 8.80 4.02 -35.78
C PRO A 158 8.79 5.55 -35.82
N SER A 159 8.89 6.11 -37.03
CA SER A 159 8.93 7.57 -37.27
C SER A 159 7.71 8.31 -36.71
N ASP A 160 6.56 7.64 -36.64
CA ASP A 160 5.31 8.19 -36.12
C ASP A 160 5.46 8.71 -34.68
N TYR A 161 6.36 8.08 -33.89
CA TYR A 161 6.67 8.50 -32.52
C TYR A 161 7.90 9.40 -32.46
N THR A 162 8.98 9.04 -33.18
CA THR A 162 10.26 9.73 -33.04
C THR A 162 10.25 11.15 -33.63
N VAL A 163 9.55 11.37 -34.74
CA VAL A 163 9.47 12.70 -35.38
C VAL A 163 8.74 13.69 -34.47
N SER A 164 7.64 13.27 -33.85
CA SER A 164 6.85 14.14 -32.97
C SER A 164 7.60 14.44 -31.67
N LEU A 165 8.34 13.48 -31.10
CA LEU A 165 9.21 13.71 -29.94
C LEU A 165 10.37 14.66 -30.26
N LEU A 166 11.02 14.50 -31.41
CA LEU A 166 12.08 15.41 -31.86
C LEU A 166 11.54 16.84 -32.06
N ALA A 167 10.31 16.98 -32.56
CA ALA A 167 9.66 18.28 -32.74
C ALA A 167 9.35 18.99 -31.41
N VAL A 168 9.17 18.26 -30.29
CA VAL A 168 9.05 18.87 -28.95
C VAL A 168 10.38 19.52 -28.52
N GLY A 169 11.51 19.06 -29.05
CA GLY A 169 12.84 19.65 -28.82
C GLY A 169 13.53 19.10 -27.56
N PRO A 170 13.96 17.83 -27.55
CA PRO A 170 14.70 17.23 -26.45
C PRO A 170 16.13 17.80 -26.37
N ALA A 171 16.68 17.88 -25.15
CA ALA A 171 18.08 18.22 -24.92
C ALA A 171 19.04 17.08 -25.30
N VAL A 172 18.58 15.83 -25.14
CA VAL A 172 19.33 14.63 -25.54
C VAL A 172 18.38 13.71 -26.29
N ALA A 173 18.85 13.17 -27.41
CA ALA A 173 18.17 12.10 -28.14
C ALA A 173 19.19 10.99 -28.43
N THR A 174 18.90 9.78 -27.97
CA THR A 174 19.70 8.59 -28.25
C THR A 174 18.81 7.47 -28.76
N ALA A 175 19.37 6.64 -29.63
CA ALA A 175 18.71 5.45 -30.15
C ALA A 175 19.69 4.28 -30.10
N ASN A 176 19.17 3.10 -29.79
CA ASN A 176 19.96 1.88 -29.71
C ASN A 176 19.11 0.67 -30.11
N VAL A 177 19.77 -0.46 -30.30
CA VAL A 177 19.14 -1.75 -30.57
C VAL A 177 19.70 -2.76 -29.59
N THR A 178 18.86 -3.66 -29.11
CA THR A 178 19.23 -4.67 -28.13
C THR A 178 18.37 -5.92 -28.26
N ASP A 179 18.67 -6.92 -27.44
CA ASP A 179 17.85 -8.11 -27.29
C ASP A 179 16.96 -8.01 -26.04
N TYR A 180 16.06 -8.97 -25.86
CA TYR A 180 15.13 -8.93 -24.71
C TYR A 180 15.85 -8.87 -23.35
N PRO A 181 16.92 -9.65 -23.06
CA PRO A 181 17.72 -9.48 -21.85
C PRO A 181 18.40 -8.12 -21.71
N GLY A 182 18.82 -7.49 -22.81
CA GLY A 182 19.48 -6.20 -22.81
C GLY A 182 18.55 -5.01 -22.52
N LEU A 183 17.23 -5.18 -22.66
CA LEU A 183 16.23 -4.16 -22.31
C LEU A 183 16.39 -3.63 -20.89
N THR A 184 16.66 -4.51 -19.91
CA THR A 184 16.81 -4.08 -18.51
C THR A 184 18.08 -3.25 -18.30
N LEU A 185 19.15 -3.55 -19.04
CA LEU A 185 20.41 -2.82 -18.95
C LEU A 185 20.28 -1.42 -19.60
N ILE A 186 19.77 -1.38 -20.83
CA ILE A 186 19.59 -0.12 -21.57
C ILE A 186 18.52 0.78 -20.95
N GLY A 187 17.45 0.17 -20.40
CA GLY A 187 16.41 0.90 -19.69
C GLY A 187 16.80 1.34 -18.29
N GLY A 188 17.99 0.97 -17.80
CA GLY A 188 18.45 1.29 -16.45
C GLY A 188 17.59 0.65 -15.35
N THR A 189 17.05 -0.54 -15.56
CA THR A 189 16.26 -1.28 -14.56
C THR A 189 16.95 -2.59 -14.15
N ASP A 190 18.27 -2.66 -14.29
CA ASP A 190 19.06 -3.79 -13.83
C ASP A 190 19.47 -3.63 -12.37
N ILE A 191 20.03 -4.70 -11.79
CA ILE A 191 20.40 -4.76 -10.37
C ILE A 191 21.44 -3.73 -9.93
N SER A 192 22.17 -3.11 -10.87
CA SER A 192 23.17 -2.09 -10.58
C SER A 192 22.60 -0.67 -10.54
N ASN A 193 21.33 -0.47 -10.87
CA ASN A 193 20.71 0.86 -10.80
C ASN A 193 20.58 1.36 -9.35
N ALA A 194 20.70 2.67 -9.14
CA ALA A 194 20.56 3.33 -7.84
C ALA A 194 19.25 2.99 -7.11
N VAL A 195 18.12 2.92 -7.82
CA VAL A 195 16.81 2.56 -7.25
C VAL A 195 16.76 1.07 -6.84
N CYS A 196 17.60 0.23 -7.45
CA CYS A 196 17.71 -1.19 -7.17
C CYS A 196 18.82 -1.55 -6.17
N THR A 197 19.65 -0.58 -5.75
CA THR A 197 20.78 -0.81 -4.85
C THR A 197 20.28 -0.81 -3.40
N GLN A 198 20.05 -2.00 -2.84
CA GLN A 198 19.26 -2.19 -1.61
C GLN A 198 20.01 -2.02 -0.28
N HIS A 199 21.32 -1.75 -0.28
CA HIS A 199 22.11 -1.88 0.96
C HIS A 199 22.21 -0.61 1.82
N ASP A 200 22.19 0.59 1.22
CA ASP A 200 22.44 1.84 1.97
C ASP A 200 21.35 2.91 1.78
N ALA A 201 20.28 2.59 1.03
CA ALA A 201 19.21 3.53 0.69
C ALA A 201 17.83 2.99 1.05
N VAL A 202 16.96 3.89 1.49
CA VAL A 202 15.52 3.68 1.63
C VAL A 202 14.87 4.09 0.31
N ASN A 203 13.93 3.27 -0.18
CA ASN A 203 13.13 3.57 -1.37
C ASN A 203 11.65 3.38 -1.04
N MET A 204 10.92 4.48 -0.89
CA MET A 204 9.48 4.46 -0.63
C MET A 204 8.72 4.70 -1.93
N MET A 205 7.72 3.86 -2.22
CA MET A 205 6.88 3.96 -3.41
C MET A 205 5.50 4.49 -3.07
N PHE A 206 4.93 5.33 -3.93
CA PHE A 206 3.59 5.94 -3.75
C PHE A 206 2.74 5.80 -5.04
N PRO A 207 2.41 4.59 -5.47
CA PRO A 207 1.86 4.32 -6.79
C PRO A 207 0.44 4.88 -7.01
N ILE A 208 0.12 5.19 -8.27
CA ILE A 208 -1.23 5.44 -8.76
C ILE A 208 -1.35 4.96 -10.22
N SER A 209 -2.45 4.28 -10.54
CA SER A 209 -2.76 3.84 -11.89
C SER A 209 -3.80 4.77 -12.52
N ILE A 210 -3.59 5.16 -13.78
CA ILE A 210 -4.45 6.10 -14.51
C ILE A 210 -4.66 5.65 -15.96
N LYS A 211 -5.67 6.21 -16.61
CA LYS A 211 -5.95 5.95 -18.04
C LYS A 211 -5.29 6.95 -18.98
N SER A 212 -5.09 8.19 -18.54
CA SER A 212 -4.50 9.28 -19.33
C SER A 212 -3.85 10.32 -18.44
N TYR A 213 -2.87 11.06 -18.95
CA TYR A 213 -2.21 12.09 -18.15
C TYR A 213 -3.02 13.38 -18.09
N ASN A 214 -3.30 13.91 -16.90
CA ASN A 214 -3.70 15.30 -16.78
C ASN A 214 -2.46 16.20 -16.92
N VAL A 215 -2.41 17.02 -17.98
CA VAL A 215 -1.23 17.84 -18.31
C VAL A 215 -0.87 18.82 -17.21
N GLN A 216 -1.85 19.47 -16.58
CA GLN A 216 -1.61 20.43 -15.50
C GLN A 216 -1.16 19.71 -14.21
N ALA A 217 -1.67 18.50 -13.97
CA ALA A 217 -1.20 17.66 -12.88
C ALA A 217 0.27 17.28 -13.05
N GLN A 218 0.68 16.91 -14.28
CA GLN A 218 2.06 16.57 -14.57
C GLN A 218 3.00 17.76 -14.38
N ARG A 219 2.57 18.98 -14.76
CA ARG A 219 3.29 20.22 -14.44
C ARG A 219 3.44 20.40 -12.93
N ALA A 220 2.34 20.36 -12.18
CA ALA A 220 2.38 20.55 -10.73
C ALA A 220 3.25 19.48 -10.03
N ALA A 221 3.13 18.22 -10.46
CA ALA A 221 3.92 17.10 -9.96
C ALA A 221 5.41 17.28 -10.26
N PHE A 222 5.75 17.69 -11.49
CA PHE A 222 7.12 17.99 -11.88
C PHE A 222 7.71 19.13 -11.04
N ASP A 223 6.98 20.23 -10.85
CA ASP A 223 7.46 21.39 -10.09
C ASP A 223 7.67 21.03 -8.61
N ALA A 224 6.75 20.26 -8.01
CA ALA A 224 6.88 19.75 -6.64
C ALA A 224 8.11 18.83 -6.50
N PHE A 225 8.29 17.89 -7.44
CA PHE A 225 9.45 17.01 -7.49
C PHE A 225 10.76 17.77 -7.70
N ASN A 226 10.77 18.78 -8.57
CA ASN A 226 11.93 19.61 -8.83
C ASN A 226 12.37 20.36 -7.57
N ALA A 227 11.41 20.94 -6.85
CA ALA A 227 11.67 21.63 -5.59
C ALA A 227 12.16 20.67 -4.49
N PHE A 228 11.54 19.50 -4.35
CA PHE A 228 11.92 18.49 -3.36
C PHE A 228 13.34 17.96 -3.60
N THR A 229 13.67 17.60 -4.84
CA THR A 229 14.99 17.06 -5.21
C THR A 229 16.09 18.11 -5.30
N ALA A 230 15.79 19.40 -5.11
CA ALA A 230 16.83 20.41 -4.92
C ALA A 230 17.62 20.18 -3.61
N ASP A 231 17.02 19.47 -2.65
CA ASP A 231 17.75 18.89 -1.53
C ASP A 231 18.57 17.67 -1.99
N ALA A 232 19.89 17.79 -1.90
CA ALA A 232 20.82 16.75 -2.33
C ALA A 232 20.62 15.40 -1.63
N ARG A 233 19.97 15.36 -0.46
CA ARG A 233 19.63 14.11 0.25
C ARG A 233 18.66 13.23 -0.53
N PHE A 234 17.83 13.84 -1.39
CA PHE A 234 16.80 13.18 -2.19
C PHE A 234 17.12 13.15 -3.69
N LEU A 235 18.37 13.42 -4.06
CA LEU A 235 18.82 13.53 -5.47
C LEU A 235 18.49 12.27 -6.30
N ASN A 236 18.50 11.09 -5.68
CA ASN A 236 18.23 9.81 -6.34
C ASN A 236 16.74 9.45 -6.40
N SER A 237 15.85 10.32 -5.89
CA SER A 237 14.41 10.13 -6.02
C SER A 237 13.99 10.22 -7.48
N ALA A 238 12.88 9.59 -7.82
CA ALA A 238 12.34 9.54 -9.17
C ALA A 238 10.82 9.59 -9.15
N VAL A 239 10.19 10.02 -10.25
CA VAL A 239 8.78 9.69 -10.52
C VAL A 239 8.78 8.79 -11.74
N LEU A 240 8.49 7.51 -11.53
CA LEU A 240 8.39 6.51 -12.60
C LEU A 240 7.01 6.62 -13.26
N MET A 241 6.97 6.51 -14.58
CA MET A 241 5.74 6.51 -15.36
C MET A 241 5.83 5.42 -16.41
N GLU A 242 5.11 4.34 -16.20
CA GLU A 242 5.19 3.14 -17.01
C GLU A 242 3.92 3.02 -17.86
N GLY A 243 4.09 3.06 -19.17
CA GLY A 243 3.04 2.78 -20.15
C GLY A 243 3.33 1.46 -20.84
N TYR A 244 2.45 0.50 -20.62
CA TYR A 244 2.54 -0.83 -21.21
C TYR A 244 1.47 -0.99 -22.30
N SER A 245 1.73 -1.87 -23.25
CA SER A 245 0.64 -2.45 -24.04
C SER A 245 -0.28 -3.27 -23.11
N THR A 246 -1.60 -3.20 -23.32
CA THR A 246 -2.60 -3.77 -22.38
C THR A 246 -3.63 -4.69 -23.04
N GLN A 247 -3.50 -4.98 -24.34
CA GLN A 247 -4.49 -5.73 -25.13
C GLN A 247 -4.81 -7.09 -24.50
N ALA A 248 -3.80 -7.93 -24.27
CA ALA A 248 -4.02 -9.23 -23.64
C ALA A 248 -4.41 -9.12 -22.15
N VAL A 249 -3.95 -8.08 -21.43
CA VAL A 249 -4.38 -7.81 -20.05
C VAL A 249 -5.87 -7.51 -19.96
N LYS A 250 -6.38 -6.67 -20.89
CA LYS A 250 -7.79 -6.26 -21.01
C LYS A 250 -8.69 -7.36 -21.58
N ALA A 251 -8.13 -8.30 -22.33
CA ALA A 251 -8.87 -9.44 -22.88
C ALA A 251 -9.29 -10.46 -21.82
N VAL A 252 -8.58 -10.51 -20.68
CA VAL A 252 -8.94 -11.37 -19.55
C VAL A 252 -10.14 -10.76 -18.80
N PRO A 253 -11.26 -11.48 -18.64
CA PRO A 253 -12.42 -10.96 -17.91
C PRO A 253 -12.07 -10.65 -16.45
N SER A 254 -12.46 -9.46 -15.98
CA SER A 254 -12.07 -8.94 -14.66
C SER A 254 -12.42 -9.86 -13.50
N ASP A 255 -13.50 -10.64 -13.60
CA ASP A 255 -13.99 -11.54 -12.54
C ASP A 255 -13.27 -12.91 -12.48
N THR A 256 -12.45 -13.24 -13.48
CA THR A 256 -11.76 -14.53 -13.58
C THR A 256 -10.48 -14.63 -12.75
N THR A 257 -9.97 -13.52 -12.22
CA THR A 257 -8.76 -13.46 -11.39
C THR A 257 -8.94 -12.48 -10.22
N ALA A 258 -8.08 -12.54 -9.21
CA ALA A 258 -8.06 -11.53 -8.14
C ALA A 258 -7.53 -10.16 -8.57
N PHE A 259 -6.71 -10.08 -9.63
CA PHE A 259 -6.18 -8.81 -10.13
C PHE A 259 -7.30 -7.87 -10.60
N PRO A 260 -7.43 -6.65 -10.02
CA PRO A 260 -8.42 -5.65 -10.44
C PRO A 260 -7.88 -4.76 -11.58
N HIS A 261 -8.50 -3.60 -11.84
CA HIS A 261 -7.87 -2.48 -12.56
C HIS A 261 -7.31 -2.75 -13.97
N ARG A 262 -7.76 -3.82 -14.64
CA ARG A 262 -7.30 -4.22 -15.99
C ARG A 262 -7.49 -3.14 -17.07
N ALA A 263 -8.33 -2.13 -16.81
CA ALA A 263 -8.64 -1.06 -17.73
C ALA A 263 -7.63 0.11 -17.71
N ASP A 264 -6.71 0.15 -16.74
CA ASP A 264 -5.73 1.22 -16.63
C ASP A 264 -4.61 1.09 -17.67
N ASN A 265 -4.01 2.22 -18.04
CA ASN A 265 -3.01 2.27 -19.12
C ASN A 265 -1.62 2.64 -18.62
N PHE A 266 -1.56 3.42 -17.55
CA PHE A 266 -0.32 3.97 -17.02
C PHE A 266 -0.23 3.73 -15.53
N LEU A 267 0.96 3.36 -15.08
CA LEU A 267 1.32 3.29 -13.67
C LEU A 267 2.31 4.41 -13.38
N ILE A 268 1.92 5.35 -12.51
CA ILE A 268 2.81 6.40 -12.01
C ILE A 268 3.26 6.01 -10.61
N THR A 269 4.54 6.12 -10.32
CA THR A 269 5.10 5.77 -9.01
C THR A 269 6.21 6.74 -8.64
N PRO A 270 5.91 7.78 -7.83
CA PRO A 270 6.92 8.46 -7.06
C PRO A 270 7.69 7.45 -6.21
N VAL A 271 9.01 7.45 -6.40
CA VAL A 271 9.97 6.68 -5.63
C VAL A 271 10.85 7.67 -4.89
N ILE A 272 10.62 7.79 -3.59
CA ILE A 272 11.38 8.70 -2.73
C ILE A 272 12.57 7.94 -2.18
N SER A 273 13.76 8.37 -2.61
CA SER A 273 15.02 7.67 -2.35
C SER A 273 15.99 8.56 -1.60
N TYR A 274 16.53 8.04 -0.49
CA TYR A 274 17.51 8.71 0.36
C TYR A 274 18.34 7.67 1.13
N LEU A 275 19.52 8.07 1.61
CA LEU A 275 20.35 7.20 2.43
C LEU A 275 19.68 6.91 3.78
N VAL A 276 19.89 5.70 4.31
CA VAL A 276 19.24 5.24 5.56
C VAL A 276 19.41 6.26 6.68
N ASN A 277 18.30 6.93 7.01
CA ASN A 277 18.19 7.93 8.06
C ASN A 277 16.72 8.13 8.42
N SER A 278 16.28 7.51 9.53
CA SER A 278 14.88 7.51 9.95
C SER A 278 14.32 8.90 10.27
N THR A 279 15.17 9.90 10.49
CA THR A 279 14.71 11.30 10.69
C THR A 279 14.12 11.93 9.43
N LEU A 280 14.36 11.33 8.26
CA LEU A 280 13.84 11.82 6.98
C LEU A 280 12.51 11.16 6.59
N ASP A 281 12.13 10.06 7.25
CA ASP A 281 11.00 9.21 6.85
C ASP A 281 9.69 10.00 6.82
N SER A 282 9.37 10.75 7.87
CA SER A 282 8.12 11.52 7.94
C SER A 282 8.02 12.60 6.85
N TYR A 283 9.14 13.22 6.49
CA TYR A 283 9.20 14.21 5.41
C TYR A 283 9.05 13.55 4.04
N ALA A 284 9.70 12.40 3.82
CA ALA A 284 9.60 11.61 2.60
C ALA A 284 8.18 11.08 2.37
N ILE A 285 7.55 10.51 3.42
CA ILE A 285 6.18 10.02 3.41
C ILE A 285 5.21 11.15 3.09
N ALA A 286 5.29 12.27 3.81
CA ALA A 286 4.40 13.41 3.58
C ALA A 286 4.53 13.94 2.14
N PHE A 287 5.73 13.99 1.57
CA PHE A 287 5.91 14.40 0.18
C PHE A 287 5.29 13.39 -0.80
N GLY A 288 5.56 12.10 -0.61
CA GLY A 288 5.03 11.02 -1.45
C GLY A 288 3.50 10.99 -1.48
N ASP A 289 2.87 11.06 -0.31
CA ASP A 289 1.41 11.07 -0.18
C ASP A 289 0.78 12.29 -0.85
N ASN A 290 1.30 13.48 -0.57
CA ASN A 290 0.80 14.71 -1.18
C ASN A 290 0.93 14.68 -2.72
N LEU A 291 2.01 14.11 -3.25
CA LEU A 291 2.20 13.99 -4.69
C LEU A 291 1.23 13.00 -5.33
N ARG A 292 1.04 11.82 -4.70
CA ARG A 292 0.07 10.81 -5.15
C ARG A 292 -1.36 11.36 -5.10
N GLU A 293 -1.75 12.02 -4.01
CA GLU A 293 -3.07 12.63 -3.85
C GLU A 293 -3.30 13.76 -4.87
N ALA A 294 -2.30 14.60 -5.13
CA ALA A 294 -2.40 15.66 -6.14
C ALA A 294 -2.60 15.09 -7.56
N LEU A 295 -1.91 13.99 -7.88
CA LEU A 295 -2.10 13.27 -9.15
C LEU A 295 -3.50 12.67 -9.25
N HIS A 296 -3.99 12.01 -8.19
CA HIS A 296 -5.34 11.44 -8.16
C HIS A 296 -6.44 12.51 -8.32
N LYS A 297 -6.36 13.58 -7.52
CA LYS A 297 -7.34 14.68 -7.56
C LYS A 297 -7.43 15.31 -8.95
N ALA A 298 -6.32 15.37 -9.67
CA ALA A 298 -6.28 15.97 -10.99
C ALA A 298 -6.68 14.99 -12.12
N ASP A 299 -6.50 13.68 -11.93
CA ASP A 299 -7.13 12.66 -12.79
C ASP A 299 -8.66 12.78 -12.73
N GLY A 300 -9.20 13.15 -11.56
CA GLY A 300 -10.62 13.45 -11.38
C GLY A 300 -11.51 12.21 -11.35
N SER A 301 -10.90 11.02 -11.30
CA SER A 301 -11.59 9.78 -10.97
C SER A 301 -12.12 9.81 -9.54
N ALA A 302 -13.23 9.12 -9.31
CA ALA A 302 -13.78 8.91 -7.97
C ALA A 302 -13.02 7.80 -7.20
N GLU A 303 -12.17 7.06 -7.90
CA GLU A 303 -11.54 5.82 -7.46
C GLU A 303 -10.02 5.96 -7.62
N MET A 304 -9.28 5.71 -6.55
CA MET A 304 -7.82 5.65 -6.59
C MET A 304 -7.40 4.20 -6.85
N HIS A 305 -6.69 3.96 -7.94
CA HIS A 305 -6.26 2.61 -8.30
C HIS A 305 -4.79 2.43 -7.96
N THR A 306 -4.49 1.41 -7.17
CA THR A 306 -3.13 1.10 -6.75
C THR A 306 -2.74 -0.31 -7.16
N TYR A 307 -1.58 -0.43 -7.79
CA TYR A 307 -1.00 -1.73 -8.11
C TYR A 307 -0.33 -2.34 -6.88
N VAL A 308 -0.88 -3.47 -6.42
CA VAL A 308 -0.50 -4.09 -5.15
C VAL A 308 0.99 -4.39 -4.98
N ASN A 309 1.71 -4.73 -6.05
CA ASN A 309 3.15 -5.00 -5.95
C ASN A 309 4.00 -3.76 -5.67
N TYR A 310 3.45 -2.56 -5.89
CA TYR A 310 4.11 -1.29 -5.63
C TYR A 310 3.48 -0.54 -4.43
N ALA A 311 2.45 -1.11 -3.82
CA ALA A 311 1.71 -0.47 -2.74
C ALA A 311 2.63 -0.01 -1.62
N HIS A 312 2.34 1.17 -1.08
CA HIS A 312 3.08 1.75 0.03
C HIS A 312 2.78 1.04 1.35
N GLY A 313 1.52 0.62 1.52
CA GLY A 313 0.99 0.00 2.73
C GLY A 313 -0.04 0.86 3.47
N ASP A 314 -0.34 2.06 2.98
CA ASP A 314 -1.37 2.95 3.53
C ASP A 314 -2.68 2.90 2.73
N GLU A 315 -2.67 2.23 1.58
CA GLU A 315 -3.83 2.08 0.70
C GLU A 315 -4.92 1.21 1.33
N ASN A 316 -6.18 1.52 1.02
CA ASN A 316 -7.28 0.67 1.44
C ASN A 316 -7.48 -0.53 0.50
N LEU A 317 -8.29 -1.50 0.95
CA LEU A 317 -8.51 -2.73 0.18
C LEU A 317 -9.21 -2.49 -1.17
N GLN A 318 -10.04 -1.46 -1.31
CA GLN A 318 -10.69 -1.15 -2.59
C GLN A 318 -9.70 -0.58 -3.60
N GLU A 319 -8.76 0.25 -3.14
CA GLU A 319 -7.69 0.80 -3.98
C GLU A 319 -6.80 -0.31 -4.54
N LEU A 320 -6.55 -1.36 -3.76
CA LEU A 320 -5.68 -2.48 -4.13
C LEU A 320 -6.38 -3.60 -4.90
N TYR A 321 -7.66 -3.85 -4.60
CA TYR A 321 -8.39 -5.03 -5.07
C TYR A 321 -9.71 -4.68 -5.76
N GLY A 322 -9.93 -3.43 -6.13
CA GLY A 322 -11.12 -3.00 -6.88
C GLY A 322 -12.28 -2.53 -6.00
N TYR A 323 -13.07 -1.64 -6.58
CA TYR A 323 -14.22 -0.99 -5.94
C TYR A 323 -15.51 -1.79 -6.07
N GLU A 324 -15.51 -2.90 -6.81
CA GLU A 324 -16.66 -3.79 -6.87
C GLU A 324 -16.88 -4.49 -5.52
N THR A 325 -18.12 -4.49 -5.05
CA THR A 325 -18.47 -5.03 -3.72
C THR A 325 -18.12 -6.51 -3.55
N TRP A 326 -18.05 -7.27 -4.64
CA TRP A 326 -17.85 -8.71 -4.61
C TRP A 326 -16.38 -9.12 -4.46
N ARG A 327 -15.40 -8.34 -4.95
CA ARG A 327 -14.00 -8.82 -5.02
C ARG A 327 -13.35 -8.85 -3.65
N VAL A 328 -13.37 -7.72 -2.94
CA VAL A 328 -12.88 -7.62 -1.56
C VAL A 328 -13.67 -8.56 -0.65
N ALA A 329 -14.99 -8.69 -0.83
CA ALA A 329 -15.80 -9.63 -0.07
C ALA A 329 -15.38 -11.09 -0.30
N ARG A 330 -15.12 -11.48 -1.55
CA ARG A 330 -14.60 -12.80 -1.90
C ARG A 330 -13.23 -13.06 -1.29
N LEU A 331 -12.31 -12.10 -1.37
CA LEU A 331 -10.98 -12.21 -0.75
C LEU A 331 -11.07 -12.38 0.76
N LYS A 332 -11.92 -11.61 1.45
CA LYS A 332 -12.18 -11.76 2.89
C LYS A 332 -12.75 -13.14 3.24
N THR A 333 -13.69 -13.66 2.46
CA THR A 333 -14.22 -15.03 2.65
C THR A 333 -13.13 -16.09 2.47
N LEU A 334 -12.28 -15.95 1.45
CA LEU A 334 -11.17 -16.87 1.21
C LEU A 334 -10.12 -16.79 2.32
N LYS A 335 -9.86 -15.60 2.85
CA LYS A 335 -8.91 -15.42 3.95
C LYS A 335 -9.36 -16.20 5.18
N ARG A 336 -10.64 -16.05 5.58
CA ARG A 336 -11.22 -16.83 6.68
C ARG A 336 -11.20 -18.35 6.45
N LYS A 337 -11.22 -18.79 5.19
CA LYS A 337 -11.18 -20.21 4.83
C LYS A 337 -9.76 -20.80 4.93
N TYR A 338 -8.75 -20.08 4.42
CA TYR A 338 -7.39 -20.61 4.24
C TYR A 338 -6.39 -20.13 5.30
N ASP A 339 -6.68 -19.03 5.97
CA ASP A 339 -5.88 -18.43 7.03
C ASP A 339 -6.76 -17.66 8.04
N PRO A 340 -7.60 -18.37 8.82
CA PRO A 340 -8.53 -17.75 9.78
C PRO A 340 -7.84 -17.02 10.94
N GLU A 341 -6.61 -17.40 11.26
CA GLU A 341 -5.82 -16.82 12.36
C GLU A 341 -4.98 -15.62 11.90
N GLY A 342 -4.91 -15.36 10.60
CA GLY A 342 -4.16 -14.23 10.05
C GLY A 342 -2.64 -14.42 10.10
N ASN A 343 -2.16 -15.67 9.98
CA ASN A 343 -0.74 -16.01 9.98
C ASN A 343 0.02 -15.37 8.80
N PHE A 344 -0.67 -15.02 7.72
CA PHE A 344 -0.13 -14.32 6.55
C PHE A 344 -0.76 -12.92 6.37
N ASN A 345 -0.66 -12.05 7.37
CA ASN A 345 -1.26 -10.70 7.35
C ASN A 345 -0.25 -9.55 7.14
N GLU A 346 1.04 -9.83 6.99
CA GLU A 346 2.06 -8.79 6.88
C GLU A 346 1.98 -7.96 5.58
N PHE A 347 1.32 -8.49 4.55
CA PHE A 347 1.19 -7.79 3.27
C PHE A 347 -0.05 -6.91 3.20
N GLN A 348 -1.24 -7.47 3.40
CA GLN A 348 -2.51 -6.74 3.46
C GLN A 348 -3.48 -7.40 4.44
N ASP A 349 -4.07 -6.62 5.33
CA ASP A 349 -4.97 -7.18 6.33
C ASP A 349 -6.42 -7.27 5.81
N PHE A 350 -6.89 -8.49 5.65
CA PHE A 350 -8.29 -8.78 5.30
C PHE A 350 -9.17 -9.08 6.53
N LEU A 351 -8.57 -9.22 7.72
CA LEU A 351 -9.25 -9.53 8.97
C LEU A 351 -9.24 -8.29 9.89
N LEU A 352 -10.19 -8.25 10.84
CA LEU A 352 -10.21 -7.21 11.87
C LEU A 352 -9.22 -7.62 12.96
N LYS A 353 -8.23 -6.78 13.29
CA LYS A 353 -7.25 -7.11 14.35
C LYS A 353 -7.90 -7.06 15.73
N LEU A 354 -7.60 -8.05 16.58
CA LEU A 354 -8.03 -8.08 17.98
C LEU A 354 -7.62 -6.81 18.76
N PHE A 355 -6.52 -6.16 18.35
CA PHE A 355 -6.05 -4.90 18.94
C PHE A 355 -7.02 -3.72 18.76
N GLU A 356 -7.83 -3.71 17.69
CA GLU A 356 -8.84 -2.67 17.51
C GLU A 356 -9.95 -2.80 18.57
N LEU A 357 -10.32 -4.03 18.94
CA LEU A 357 -11.26 -4.27 20.03
C LEU A 357 -10.68 -3.88 21.40
N ILE A 358 -9.37 -4.06 21.60
CA ILE A 358 -8.67 -3.61 22.80
C ILE A 358 -8.67 -2.08 22.89
N ALA A 359 -8.33 -1.39 21.80
CA ALA A 359 -8.35 0.07 21.73
C ALA A 359 -9.77 0.63 21.96
N ILE A 360 -10.79 -0.01 21.38
CA ILE A 360 -12.20 0.34 21.63
C ILE A 360 -12.56 0.14 23.10
N SER A 361 -12.18 -0.99 23.71
CA SER A 361 -12.41 -1.26 25.13
C SER A 361 -11.72 -0.23 26.02
N GLU A 362 -10.52 0.20 25.66
CA GLU A 362 -9.74 1.19 26.41
C GLU A 362 -10.39 2.57 26.35
N ILE A 363 -10.93 2.97 25.19
CA ILE A 363 -11.72 4.19 25.05
C ILE A 363 -12.93 4.13 25.99
N PHE A 364 -13.73 3.06 25.95
CA PHE A 364 -14.92 2.97 26.80
C PHE A 364 -14.60 2.90 28.30
N ALA A 365 -13.54 2.20 28.71
CA ALA A 365 -13.20 2.10 30.14
C ALA A 365 -12.55 3.38 30.68
N ASN A 366 -11.53 3.92 29.99
CA ASN A 366 -10.77 5.06 30.50
C ASN A 366 -11.54 6.37 30.36
N VAL A 367 -12.25 6.60 29.25
CA VAL A 367 -13.01 7.85 29.06
C VAL A 367 -14.17 7.92 30.05
N THR A 368 -14.94 6.84 30.20
CA THR A 368 -16.06 6.81 31.15
C THR A 368 -15.58 6.93 32.60
N SER A 369 -14.46 6.29 32.96
CA SER A 369 -13.88 6.42 34.31
C SER A 369 -13.45 7.86 34.61
N LEU A 370 -12.74 8.52 33.67
CA LEU A 370 -12.28 9.89 33.84
C LEU A 370 -13.44 10.91 33.88
N GLU A 371 -14.46 10.70 33.06
CA GLU A 371 -15.67 11.54 33.03
C GLU A 371 -16.49 11.38 34.32
N TYR A 372 -16.67 10.15 34.79
CA TYR A 372 -17.34 9.87 36.06
C TYR A 372 -16.58 10.49 37.24
N ALA A 373 -15.26 10.31 37.28
CA ALA A 373 -14.39 10.90 38.29
C ALA A 373 -14.47 12.43 38.32
N TYR A 374 -14.57 13.09 37.15
CA TYR A 374 -14.70 14.55 37.08
C TYR A 374 -16.09 15.06 37.46
N SER A 375 -17.15 14.40 36.96
CA SER A 375 -18.54 14.82 37.13
C SER A 375 -19.02 14.66 38.58
N LYS A 376 -18.61 13.58 39.25
CA LYS A 376 -18.99 13.27 40.63
C LYS A 376 -18.05 13.85 41.69
N ALA A 377 -16.85 14.31 41.32
CA ALA A 377 -15.93 14.91 42.27
C ALA A 377 -16.40 16.29 42.77
N PRO A 378 -16.25 16.59 44.09
CA PRO A 378 -16.49 17.92 44.64
C PRO A 378 -15.68 19.00 43.89
N ARG A 379 -16.28 20.17 43.66
CA ARG A 379 -15.69 21.22 42.79
C ARG A 379 -14.26 21.64 43.18
N ASN A 380 -13.92 21.60 44.47
CA ASN A 380 -12.59 21.94 44.99
C ASN A 380 -11.59 20.76 44.98
N MET A 381 -12.02 19.54 44.63
CA MET A 381 -11.21 18.32 44.67
C MET A 381 -11.07 17.60 43.32
N ARG A 382 -11.67 18.14 42.23
CA ARG A 382 -11.66 17.51 40.90
C ARG A 382 -10.25 17.13 40.43
N SER A 383 -9.28 18.02 40.59
CA SER A 383 -7.88 17.77 40.20
C SER A 383 -7.24 16.64 41.02
N LEU A 384 -7.59 16.52 42.30
CA LEU A 384 -7.06 15.46 43.16
C LEU A 384 -7.66 14.09 42.80
N VAL A 385 -8.97 14.04 42.57
CA VAL A 385 -9.66 12.80 42.17
C VAL A 385 -9.19 12.32 40.79
N GLN A 386 -9.01 13.23 39.84
CA GLN A 386 -8.42 12.89 38.54
C GLN A 386 -6.97 12.40 38.64
N ALA A 387 -6.15 13.01 39.50
CA ALA A 387 -4.77 12.57 39.71
C ALA A 387 -4.71 11.15 40.28
N ILE A 388 -5.62 10.80 41.19
CA ILE A 388 -5.72 9.43 41.74
C ILE A 388 -6.13 8.43 40.64
N ALA A 389 -7.09 8.79 39.77
CA ALA A 389 -7.51 7.95 38.66
C ALA A 389 -6.40 7.75 37.60
N LEU A 390 -5.58 8.76 37.33
CA LEU A 390 -4.43 8.62 36.44
C LEU A 390 -3.30 7.80 37.09
N PHE A 391 -3.15 7.88 38.42
CA PHE A 391 -2.18 7.09 39.15
C PHE A 391 -2.48 5.58 39.08
N THR A 392 -3.75 5.17 39.08
CA THR A 392 -4.12 3.76 38.88
C THR A 392 -3.74 3.25 37.49
N ASN A 393 -3.80 4.10 36.47
CA ASN A 393 -3.34 3.75 35.13
C ASN A 393 -1.82 3.53 35.08
N ALA A 394 -1.05 4.37 35.79
CA ALA A 394 0.40 4.19 35.90
C ALA A 394 0.78 2.86 36.58
N ILE A 395 0.03 2.44 37.61
CA ILE A 395 0.22 1.12 38.23
C ILE A 395 -0.09 0.01 37.24
N SER A 396 -1.20 0.13 36.49
CA SER A 396 -1.57 -0.84 35.45
C SER A 396 -0.47 -1.01 34.39
N SER A 397 0.08 0.10 33.89
CA SER A 397 1.19 0.08 32.92
C SER A 397 2.46 -0.55 33.52
N ALA A 398 2.79 -0.27 34.78
CA ALA A 398 3.95 -0.87 35.45
C ALA A 398 3.81 -2.39 35.64
N ILE A 399 2.58 -2.88 35.91
CA ILE A 399 2.29 -4.32 35.93
C ILE A 399 2.43 -4.91 34.53
N GLY A 400 1.93 -4.22 33.50
CA GLY A 400 2.09 -4.64 32.10
C GLY A 400 3.56 -4.83 31.71
N GLU A 401 4.41 -3.86 32.05
CA GLU A 401 5.85 -3.92 31.82
C GLU A 401 6.52 -5.10 32.55
N ALA A 402 6.10 -5.37 33.79
CA ALA A 402 6.62 -6.48 34.58
C ALA A 402 6.25 -7.86 34.01
N LEU A 403 5.22 -7.95 33.17
CA LEU A 403 4.76 -9.19 32.54
C LEU A 403 5.37 -9.43 31.16
N ILE A 404 6.10 -8.48 30.57
CA ILE A 404 6.76 -8.63 29.26
C ILE A 404 7.58 -9.92 29.14
N PRO A 405 8.35 -10.37 30.14
CA PRO A 405 9.12 -11.62 30.03
C PRO A 405 8.26 -12.89 29.84
N LEU A 406 6.94 -12.83 30.09
CA LEU A 406 6.03 -13.94 29.82
C LEU A 406 5.65 -14.04 28.33
N ALA A 407 5.99 -13.05 27.51
CA ALA A 407 5.73 -13.07 26.07
C ALA A 407 6.66 -14.04 25.30
N ASP A 408 7.74 -14.52 25.93
CA ASP A 408 8.65 -15.50 25.35
C ASP A 408 8.06 -16.93 25.39
N ASP A 409 8.29 -17.72 24.34
CA ASP A 409 7.93 -19.15 24.27
C ASP A 409 8.74 -19.95 25.32
N PRO A 410 8.12 -20.81 26.18
CA PRO A 410 6.74 -21.34 26.16
C PRO A 410 5.76 -20.68 27.14
N LEU A 411 6.09 -19.49 27.65
CA LEU A 411 5.31 -18.82 28.69
C LEU A 411 4.16 -17.97 28.15
N LEU A 412 3.98 -17.91 26.83
CA LEU A 412 2.96 -17.08 26.18
C LEU A 412 1.54 -17.33 26.73
N ILE A 413 1.19 -18.57 27.07
CA ILE A 413 -0.11 -18.90 27.70
C ILE A 413 -0.25 -18.20 29.07
N TRP A 414 0.84 -18.13 29.84
CA TRP A 414 0.85 -17.46 31.14
C TRP A 414 0.74 -15.94 31.04
N ASN A 415 1.23 -15.35 29.94
CA ASN A 415 1.06 -13.93 29.66
C ASN A 415 -0.43 -13.52 29.62
N TYR A 416 -1.31 -14.42 29.16
CA TYR A 416 -2.75 -14.19 29.15
C TYR A 416 -3.46 -14.72 30.42
N ALA A 417 -3.00 -15.84 30.98
CA ALA A 417 -3.64 -16.45 32.15
C ALA A 417 -3.47 -15.59 33.43
N VAL A 418 -2.30 -14.96 33.63
CA VAL A 418 -2.01 -14.19 34.84
C VAL A 418 -2.91 -12.95 34.96
N PRO A 419 -3.03 -12.07 33.94
CA PRO A 419 -3.97 -10.95 33.99
C PRO A 419 -5.42 -11.39 34.20
N ALA A 420 -5.85 -12.49 33.57
CA ALA A 420 -7.20 -13.01 33.74
C ALA A 420 -7.50 -13.44 35.20
N ILE A 421 -6.55 -14.14 35.83
CA ILE A 421 -6.67 -14.53 37.25
C ILE A 421 -6.69 -13.30 38.15
N LEU A 422 -5.81 -12.33 37.91
CA LEU A 422 -5.75 -11.09 38.67
C LEU A 422 -7.03 -10.27 38.53
N ALA A 423 -7.62 -10.22 37.33
CA ALA A 423 -8.89 -9.53 37.09
C ALA A 423 -10.05 -10.20 37.82
N VAL A 424 -10.12 -11.54 37.85
CA VAL A 424 -11.15 -12.27 38.62
C VAL A 424 -11.00 -12.03 40.12
N ILE A 425 -9.78 -12.12 40.64
CA ILE A 425 -9.51 -11.87 42.07
C ILE A 425 -9.82 -10.42 42.43
N GLY A 426 -9.30 -9.47 41.64
CA GLY A 426 -9.50 -8.04 41.84
C GLY A 426 -10.98 -7.65 41.76
N GLY A 427 -11.70 -8.12 40.75
CA GLY A 427 -13.14 -7.90 40.61
C GLY A 427 -13.95 -8.50 41.77
N THR A 428 -13.56 -9.68 42.26
CA THR A 428 -14.22 -10.31 43.42
C THR A 428 -13.98 -9.52 44.70
N ILE A 429 -12.73 -9.10 44.95
CA ILE A 429 -12.39 -8.28 46.13
C ILE A 429 -13.10 -6.93 46.07
N PHE A 430 -13.09 -6.28 44.91
CA PHE A 430 -13.78 -5.02 44.68
C PHE A 430 -15.28 -5.17 44.99
N TRP A 431 -15.94 -6.17 44.42
CA TRP A 431 -17.36 -6.42 44.69
C TRP A 431 -17.63 -6.65 46.19
N ILE A 432 -16.83 -7.46 46.88
CA ILE A 432 -16.99 -7.70 48.32
C ILE A 432 -16.84 -6.40 49.13
N GLN A 433 -15.89 -5.54 48.76
CA GLN A 433 -15.60 -4.31 49.51
C GLN A 433 -16.63 -3.22 49.28
N PHE A 434 -17.19 -3.10 48.07
CA PHE A 434 -18.06 -2.00 47.67
C PHE A 434 -19.55 -2.35 47.60
N ARG A 435 -19.95 -3.63 47.68
CA ARG A 435 -21.37 -4.04 47.65
C ARG A 435 -22.26 -3.33 48.69
N ASP A 436 -21.72 -3.02 49.87
CA ASP A 436 -22.49 -2.37 50.94
C ASP A 436 -22.67 -0.87 50.68
N LEU A 437 -21.78 -0.27 49.85
CA LEU A 437 -21.88 1.12 49.39
C LEU A 437 -22.84 1.23 48.22
N ASP A 438 -22.81 0.30 47.26
CA ASP A 438 -23.80 0.23 46.17
C ASP A 438 -25.23 0.13 46.75
N ALA A 439 -25.44 -0.73 47.74
CA ALA A 439 -26.74 -0.87 48.41
C ALA A 439 -27.17 0.41 49.16
N GLN A 440 -26.22 1.23 49.60
CA GLN A 440 -26.51 2.53 50.22
C GLN A 440 -26.81 3.61 49.19
N GLU A 441 -26.09 3.64 48.07
CA GLU A 441 -26.34 4.54 46.95
C GLU A 441 -27.73 4.27 46.34
N ASP A 442 -28.06 3.01 46.06
CA ASP A 442 -29.40 2.60 45.61
C ASP A 442 -30.49 3.04 46.59
N ARG A 443 -30.21 2.99 47.90
CA ARG A 443 -31.15 3.45 48.92
C ARG A 443 -31.30 4.97 48.92
N LEU A 444 -30.22 5.72 48.68
CA LEU A 444 -30.21 7.18 48.62
C LEU A 444 -30.91 7.69 47.35
N ASP A 445 -30.71 7.03 46.21
CA ASP A 445 -31.37 7.36 44.95
C ASP A 445 -32.88 7.07 44.97
N ASN A 446 -33.31 6.10 45.79
CA ASN A 446 -34.73 5.78 46.01
C ASN A 446 -35.41 6.65 47.10
N LEU A 447 -34.73 7.65 47.66
CA LEU A 447 -35.38 8.60 48.57
C LEU A 447 -36.27 9.57 47.78
N PRO A 448 -37.52 9.82 48.22
CA PRO A 448 -38.36 10.84 47.59
C PRO A 448 -37.72 12.23 47.76
N TYR A 449 -37.63 12.99 46.68
CA TYR A 449 -37.10 14.36 46.70
C TYR A 449 -37.84 15.21 47.75
N GLY A 450 -37.10 15.72 48.74
CA GLY A 450 -37.65 16.57 49.78
C GLY A 450 -38.01 17.96 49.24
N VAL A 451 -39.29 18.34 49.32
CA VAL A 451 -39.75 19.71 49.06
C VAL A 451 -39.31 20.60 50.23
N THR A 452 -38.43 21.57 49.97
CA THR A 452 -38.07 22.58 50.97
C THR A 452 -39.16 23.64 51.01
N VAL A 453 -39.98 23.66 52.06
CA VAL A 453 -40.93 24.75 52.31
C VAL A 453 -40.17 25.90 52.98
N LEU A 454 -39.78 26.89 52.17
CA LEU A 454 -39.33 28.18 52.69
C LEU A 454 -40.55 28.98 53.13
N GLU A 455 -40.54 29.48 54.37
CA GLU A 455 -41.54 30.41 54.88
C GLU A 455 -41.78 31.57 53.88
N GLY A 456 -42.95 31.54 53.23
CA GLY A 456 -43.62 32.75 52.77
C GLY A 456 -43.15 33.41 51.47
N LYS A 457 -42.64 32.66 50.48
CA LYS A 457 -42.67 33.09 49.07
C LYS A 457 -42.53 31.90 48.12
N GLU A 458 -43.64 31.54 47.46
CA GLU A 458 -43.67 30.56 46.38
C GLU A 458 -42.76 31.01 45.22
N ARG A 459 -41.81 30.15 44.85
CA ARG A 459 -41.31 30.04 43.48
C ARG A 459 -41.27 28.56 43.13
N GLU A 460 -42.15 28.15 42.24
CA GLU A 460 -41.93 26.97 41.42
C GLU A 460 -40.62 27.16 40.66
N LEU A 461 -39.71 26.19 40.77
CA LEU A 461 -38.66 26.00 39.79
C LEU A 461 -38.92 24.65 39.15
N ASP A 462 -39.44 24.75 37.94
CA ASP A 462 -39.79 23.68 37.03
C ASP A 462 -38.71 22.61 36.88
N ALA A 463 -39.21 21.39 36.69
CA ALA A 463 -38.49 20.29 36.08
C ALA A 463 -38.03 20.67 34.66
N GLY A 464 -36.81 21.18 34.57
CA GLY A 464 -36.07 21.36 33.33
C GLY A 464 -35.21 20.14 33.05
N CYS A 465 -35.76 19.25 32.24
CA CYS A 465 -35.07 18.22 31.47
C CYS A 465 -33.71 18.71 30.95
N TRP A 466 -32.65 17.90 31.13
CA TRP A 466 -31.43 18.02 30.33
C TRP A 466 -31.06 16.65 29.78
N LEU A 467 -31.18 16.57 28.44
CA LEU A 467 -30.56 15.62 27.54
C LEU A 467 -29.04 15.62 27.70
#